data_AF-A0A0U4BW92-F1
#
_entry.id   AF-A0A0U4BW92-F1
#
_cell.length_a   1.000
_cell.length_b   1.000
_cell.length_c   1.000
_cell.angle_alpha   90.00
_cell.angle_beta   90.00
_cell.angle_gamma   90.00
#
_symmetry.space_group_name_H-M   'P 1'
#
loop_
_entity.id
_entity.type
_entity.pdbx_description
1 polymer ?
#
loop_
_entity_poly.entity_id
_entity_poly.type
_entity_poly.pdbx_seq_one_letter_code
_entity_poly.pdbx_strand_id
1 'polypeptide(L)'
;TKDKDPEKLDVIKDSPQMSLFEIIESPAKKDDYSNTIEIYDALPKYIWDQKREHEDLSNAVVTRQCTIRGQHFTVKVKPAIIEKDDGRTVLIYAGQREEILEDALRKLAVNGKGHIIEGKAGVMFTLYELQKELSKMGHGYNLNEIKEAIQVC
;
A
#
# COMPACT_ATOMS: atom_id res chain seq x y z
N THR A 1 -22.30 42.40 -37.75
CA THR A 1 -22.00 41.79 -36.45
C THR A 1 -23.08 40.77 -36.19
N LYS A 2 -22.82 39.49 -36.47
CA LYS A 2 -23.76 38.40 -36.15
C LYS A 2 -23.10 37.61 -35.04
N ASP A 3 -23.63 37.78 -33.83
CA ASP A 3 -23.41 36.88 -32.71
C ASP A 3 -23.72 35.46 -33.19
N LYS A 4 -22.69 34.62 -33.26
CA LYS A 4 -22.86 33.17 -33.30
C LYS A 4 -23.19 32.77 -31.88
N ASP A 5 -24.44 32.44 -31.62
CA ASP A 5 -24.82 31.66 -30.43
C ASP A 5 -23.84 30.49 -30.29
N PRO A 6 -23.19 30.31 -29.13
CA PRO A 6 -22.32 29.16 -28.93
C PRO A 6 -23.19 27.91 -29.03
N GLU A 7 -22.90 27.08 -30.04
CA GLU A 7 -23.46 25.74 -30.16
C GLU A 7 -23.34 25.07 -28.79
N LYS A 8 -24.47 24.59 -28.25
CA LYS A 8 -24.48 23.72 -27.07
C LYS A 8 -23.56 22.54 -27.38
N LEU A 9 -22.35 22.58 -26.82
CA LEU A 9 -21.48 21.43 -26.73
C LEU A 9 -22.26 20.37 -25.96
N ASP A 10 -22.78 19.37 -26.66
CA ASP A 10 -23.27 18.16 -26.03
C ASP A 10 -22.07 17.51 -25.35
N VAL A 11 -21.91 17.82 -24.05
CA VAL A 11 -20.91 17.20 -23.20
C VAL A 11 -21.23 15.72 -23.23
N ILE A 12 -20.34 14.94 -23.85
CA ILE A 12 -20.42 13.48 -23.89
C ILE A 12 -20.31 13.00 -22.44
N LYS A 13 -21.48 12.79 -21.80
CA LYS A 13 -21.58 12.42 -20.38
C LYS A 13 -20.91 11.08 -20.08
N ASP A 14 -20.76 10.21 -21.07
CA ASP A 14 -20.27 8.84 -20.88
C ASP A 14 -18.94 8.57 -21.61
N SER A 15 -18.03 9.55 -21.68
CA SER A 15 -16.68 9.25 -22.14
C SER A 15 -15.84 8.62 -21.02
N PRO A 16 -15.01 7.59 -21.28
CA PRO A 16 -14.10 7.02 -20.28
C PRO A 16 -13.12 8.03 -19.69
N GLN A 17 -12.87 9.15 -20.39
CA GLN A 17 -12.06 10.26 -19.88
C GLN A 17 -12.83 11.10 -18.85
N MET A 18 -14.14 11.33 -19.05
CA MET A 18 -14.96 12.10 -18.11
C MET A 18 -15.26 11.34 -16.82
N SER A 19 -15.29 10.00 -16.85
CA SER A 19 -15.54 9.17 -15.66
C SER A 19 -14.52 9.37 -14.54
N LEU A 20 -13.28 9.73 -14.87
CA LEU A 20 -12.24 10.05 -13.89
C LEU A 20 -12.57 11.35 -13.12
N PHE A 21 -13.07 12.36 -13.83
CA PHE A 21 -13.44 13.66 -13.24
C PHE A 21 -14.73 13.56 -12.42
N GLU A 22 -15.66 12.68 -12.80
CA GLU A 22 -16.86 12.42 -11.99
C GLU A 22 -16.54 11.93 -10.57
N ILE A 23 -15.47 11.17 -10.38
CA ILE A 23 -15.05 10.69 -9.04
C ILE A 23 -14.63 11.88 -8.15
N ILE A 24 -14.01 12.90 -8.74
CA ILE A 24 -13.51 14.08 -8.04
C ILE A 24 -14.64 15.09 -7.80
N GLU A 25 -15.53 15.27 -8.78
CA GLU A 25 -16.52 16.35 -8.82
C GLU A 25 -17.88 15.96 -8.23
N SER A 26 -18.23 14.67 -8.18
CA SER A 26 -19.58 14.25 -7.78
C SER A 26 -19.72 14.09 -6.26
N PRO A 27 -20.53 14.92 -5.57
CA PRO A 27 -20.71 14.83 -4.13
C PRO A 27 -21.28 13.49 -3.67
N ALA A 28 -22.03 12.81 -4.53
CA ALA A 28 -22.68 11.53 -4.24
C ALA A 28 -21.70 10.34 -4.22
N LYS A 29 -20.54 10.44 -4.91
CA LYS A 29 -19.50 9.39 -4.89
C LYS A 29 -18.40 9.68 -3.87
N LYS A 30 -18.47 10.82 -3.18
CA LYS A 30 -17.47 11.24 -2.18
C LYS A 30 -17.48 10.35 -0.93
N ASP A 31 -18.60 9.71 -0.64
CA ASP A 31 -18.75 8.78 0.48
C ASP A 31 -18.18 7.38 0.17
N ASP A 32 -18.06 7.02 -1.11
CA ASP A 32 -17.55 5.69 -1.54
C ASP A 32 -16.02 5.62 -1.55
N TYR A 33 -15.33 6.77 -1.61
CA TYR A 33 -13.87 6.83 -1.71
C TYR A 33 -13.30 7.86 -0.73
N SER A 34 -12.44 7.42 0.19
CA SER A 34 -11.65 8.34 1.00
C SER A 34 -10.24 8.47 0.43
N ASN A 35 -9.83 9.69 0.08
CA ASN A 35 -8.48 10.03 -0.38
C ASN A 35 -7.49 10.00 0.80
N THR A 36 -7.36 8.85 1.47
CA THR A 36 -6.65 8.71 2.77
C THR A 36 -5.38 7.87 2.67
N ILE A 37 -4.92 7.52 1.47
CA ILE A 37 -3.67 6.76 1.27
C ILE A 37 -2.46 7.48 1.91
N GLU A 38 -2.45 8.81 1.83
CA GLU A 38 -1.46 9.67 2.48
C GLU A 38 -1.40 9.48 4.01
N ILE A 39 -2.52 9.16 4.65
CA ILE A 39 -2.59 8.91 6.09
C ILE A 39 -1.87 7.60 6.38
N TYR A 40 -2.13 6.55 5.58
CA TYR A 40 -1.50 5.24 5.72
C TYR A 40 0.02 5.30 5.52
N ASP A 41 0.49 6.08 4.55
CA ASP A 41 1.92 6.29 4.30
C ASP A 41 2.61 7.05 5.45
N ALA A 42 1.91 8.00 6.06
CA ALA A 42 2.42 8.78 7.18
C ALA A 42 2.41 8.04 8.54
N LEU A 43 1.75 6.87 8.65
CA LEU A 43 1.74 6.12 9.91
C LEU A 43 3.14 5.60 10.23
N PRO A 44 3.62 5.72 11.49
CA PRO A 44 4.88 5.14 11.93
C PRO A 44 4.74 3.62 12.13
N LYS A 45 4.48 2.88 11.05
CA LYS A 45 4.15 1.45 11.05
C LYS A 45 5.37 0.52 11.00
N TYR A 46 6.52 0.98 10.51
CA TYR A 46 7.72 0.17 10.41
C TYR A 46 8.62 0.26 11.65
N ILE A 47 9.30 -0.82 11.97
CA ILE A 47 10.27 -0.94 13.07
C ILE A 47 11.64 -1.25 12.47
N TRP A 48 12.56 -0.29 12.61
CA TRP A 48 13.94 -0.42 12.16
C TRP A 48 14.84 -0.83 13.33
N ASP A 49 14.73 -2.10 13.73
CA ASP A 49 15.61 -2.68 14.75
C ASP A 49 16.83 -3.35 14.10
N GLN A 50 17.94 -3.44 14.83
CA GLN A 50 19.13 -4.20 14.41
C GLN A 50 18.87 -5.71 14.39
N LYS A 51 18.01 -6.20 15.29
CA LYS A 51 17.59 -7.60 15.32
C LYS A 51 16.20 -7.74 14.69
N ARG A 52 16.11 -8.59 13.66
CA ARG A 52 14.85 -8.86 12.95
C ARG A 52 13.91 -9.81 13.70
N GLU A 53 14.49 -10.79 14.40
CA GLU A 53 13.76 -11.89 15.02
C GLU A 53 13.67 -11.71 16.53
N HIS A 54 12.44 -11.73 17.05
CA HIS A 54 12.16 -11.68 18.48
C HIS A 54 11.46 -12.96 18.93
N GLU A 55 11.70 -13.38 20.17
CA GLU A 55 11.11 -14.61 20.75
C GLU A 55 10.14 -14.30 21.89
N ASP A 56 10.12 -13.06 22.39
CA ASP A 56 9.27 -12.67 23.52
C ASP A 56 7.90 -12.15 23.03
N LEU A 57 6.85 -12.89 23.37
CA LEU A 57 5.46 -12.55 23.06
C LEU A 57 4.86 -11.57 24.08
N SER A 58 5.48 -11.46 25.26
CA SER A 58 4.88 -10.82 26.45
C SER A 58 4.63 -9.32 26.25
N ASN A 59 5.48 -8.66 25.46
CA ASN A 59 5.37 -7.23 25.10
C ASN A 59 5.50 -7.01 23.59
N ALA A 60 4.86 -7.87 22.79
CA ALA A 60 5.01 -7.85 21.34
C ALA A 60 4.26 -6.70 20.63
N VAL A 61 3.43 -5.90 21.31
CA VAL A 61 2.69 -4.81 20.65
C VAL A 61 3.37 -3.48 20.90
N VAL A 62 3.88 -2.86 19.84
CA VAL A 62 4.48 -1.53 19.90
C VAL A 62 3.40 -0.48 19.67
N THR A 63 3.16 0.36 20.68
CA THR A 63 2.20 1.47 20.58
C THR A 63 2.92 2.78 20.33
N ARG A 64 2.49 3.53 19.31
CA ARG A 64 3.03 4.83 18.92
C ARG A 64 1.92 5.85 18.79
N GLN A 65 2.23 7.10 19.12
CA GLN A 65 1.32 8.22 18.91
C GLN A 65 1.87 9.09 17.78
N CYS A 66 0.99 9.57 16.91
CA CYS A 66 1.35 10.51 15.85
C CYS A 66 0.21 11.51 15.62
N THR A 67 0.53 12.63 14.98
CA THR A 67 -0.45 13.63 14.57
C THR A 67 -0.38 13.80 13.07
N ILE A 68 -1.49 13.54 12.39
CA ILE A 68 -1.61 13.66 10.92
C ILE A 68 -2.78 14.60 10.66
N ARG A 69 -2.54 15.68 9.89
CA ARG A 69 -3.54 16.73 9.59
C ARG A 69 -4.19 17.35 10.85
N GLY A 70 -3.42 17.48 11.93
CA GLY A 70 -3.92 18.02 13.20
C GLY A 70 -4.77 17.04 14.02
N GLN A 71 -5.01 15.83 13.53
CA GLN A 71 -5.71 14.77 14.26
C GLN A 71 -4.71 13.81 14.92
N HIS A 72 -4.97 13.44 16.18
CA HIS A 72 -4.15 12.52 16.93
C HIS A 72 -4.54 11.07 16.64
N PHE A 73 -3.54 10.24 16.32
CA PHE A 73 -3.70 8.82 16.06
C PHE A 73 -2.84 8.00 17.03
N THR A 74 -3.39 6.87 17.46
CA THR A 74 -2.64 5.83 18.20
C THR A 74 -2.49 4.62 17.30
N VAL A 75 -1.24 4.32 16.92
CA VAL A 75 -0.88 3.19 16.06
C VAL A 75 -0.41 2.04 16.94
N LYS A 76 -1.02 0.86 16.79
CA LYS A 76 -0.60 -0.37 17.46
C LYS A 76 0.00 -1.31 16.42
N VAL A 77 1.33 -1.40 16.41
CA VAL A 77 2.08 -2.27 15.49
C VAL A 77 2.22 -3.64 16.13
N LYS A 78 1.77 -4.68 15.41
CA LYS A 78 1.90 -6.08 15.81
C LYS A 78 2.90 -6.76 14.88
N PRO A 79 3.71 -7.71 15.39
CA PRO A 79 4.59 -8.50 14.55
C PRO A 79 3.79 -9.59 13.85
N ALA A 80 4.33 -10.08 12.73
CA ALA A 80 3.95 -11.36 12.17
C ALA A 80 4.60 -12.49 12.96
N ILE A 81 3.85 -13.58 13.14
CA ILE A 81 4.32 -14.80 13.78
C ILE A 81 4.76 -15.73 12.64
N ILE A 82 6.06 -16.04 12.58
CA ILE A 82 6.65 -16.84 11.51
C ILE A 82 7.21 -18.13 12.12
N GLU A 83 6.79 -19.28 11.58
CA GLU A 83 7.40 -20.58 11.86
C GLU A 83 8.58 -20.80 10.92
N LYS A 84 9.75 -21.02 11.49
CA LYS A 84 10.99 -21.28 10.75
C LYS A 84 11.14 -22.78 10.47
N ASP A 85 11.94 -23.10 9.46
CA ASP A 85 12.23 -24.49 9.07
C ASP A 85 12.88 -25.32 10.19
N ASP A 86 13.52 -24.65 11.16
CA ASP A 86 14.12 -25.26 12.36
C ASP A 86 13.11 -25.52 13.49
N GLY A 87 11.82 -25.22 13.27
CA GLY A 87 10.74 -25.40 14.24
C GLY A 87 10.59 -24.26 15.24
N ARG A 88 11.41 -23.19 15.15
CA ARG A 88 11.25 -22.01 16.02
C ARG A 88 10.12 -21.12 15.52
N THR A 89 9.33 -20.63 16.46
CA THR A 89 8.37 -19.55 16.21
C THR A 89 9.03 -18.23 16.56
N VAL A 90 9.15 -17.34 15.58
CA VAL A 90 9.74 -16.01 15.76
C VAL A 90 8.72 -14.92 15.43
N LEU A 91 8.88 -13.79 16.09
CA LEU A 91 8.12 -12.57 15.85
C LEU A 91 8.97 -11.65 14.98
N ILE A 92 8.38 -11.19 13.87
CA ILE A 92 9.03 -10.28 12.95
C ILE A 92 8.12 -9.08 12.75
N TYR A 93 8.63 -7.88 13.03
CA TYR A 93 7.94 -6.65 12.70
C TYR A 93 8.25 -6.23 11.26
N ALA A 94 7.30 -5.57 10.60
CA ALA A 94 7.55 -4.95 9.32
C ALA A 94 8.67 -3.90 9.47
N GLY A 95 9.78 -4.11 8.79
CA GLY A 95 10.95 -3.23 8.84
C GLY A 95 11.27 -2.64 7.48
N GLN A 96 12.55 -2.31 7.27
CA GLN A 96 13.03 -1.70 6.03
C GLN A 96 12.76 -2.60 4.80
N ARG A 97 12.88 -3.92 4.96
CA ARG A 97 12.67 -4.86 3.85
C ARG A 97 11.21 -4.85 3.40
N GLU A 98 10.29 -4.81 4.34
CA GLU A 98 8.85 -4.80 4.09
C GLU A 98 8.38 -3.46 3.51
N GLU A 99 8.95 -2.35 3.98
CA GLU A 99 8.73 -1.02 3.41
C GLU A 99 9.12 -0.97 1.92
N ILE A 100 10.32 -1.41 1.57
CA ILE A 100 10.79 -1.46 0.18
C ILE A 100 9.94 -2.41 -0.67
N LEU A 101 9.53 -3.54 -0.11
CA LEU A 101 8.69 -4.51 -0.80
C LEU A 101 7.31 -3.92 -1.10
N GLU A 102 6.72 -3.21 -0.15
CA GLU A 102 5.43 -2.55 -0.34
C GLU A 102 5.50 -1.47 -1.43
N ASP A 103 6.58 -0.67 -1.46
CA ASP A 103 6.80 0.31 -2.53
C ASP A 103 6.93 -0.35 -3.91
N ALA A 104 7.64 -1.48 -4.00
CA ALA A 104 7.75 -2.25 -5.24
C ALA A 104 6.39 -2.81 -5.68
N LEU A 105 5.58 -3.34 -4.75
CA LEU A 105 4.23 -3.81 -5.03
C LEU A 105 3.31 -2.68 -5.48
N ARG A 106 3.38 -1.52 -4.82
CA ARG A 106 2.59 -0.33 -5.19
C ARG A 106 2.95 0.15 -6.59
N LYS A 107 4.25 0.14 -6.93
CA LYS A 107 4.74 0.44 -8.28
C LYS A 107 4.19 -0.54 -9.32
N LEU A 108 4.19 -1.84 -9.03
CA LEU A 108 3.59 -2.83 -9.94
C LEU A 108 2.10 -2.57 -10.11
N ALA A 109 1.38 -2.28 -9.02
CA ALA A 109 -0.06 -2.00 -9.06
C ALA A 109 -0.40 -0.83 -9.99
N VAL A 110 0.33 0.30 -9.87
CA VAL A 110 0.09 1.47 -10.73
C VAL A 110 0.57 1.28 -12.17
N ASN A 111 1.49 0.34 -12.42
CA ASN A 111 1.98 -0.02 -13.75
C ASN A 111 1.14 -1.11 -14.43
N GLY A 112 -0.18 -1.10 -14.20
CA GLY A 112 -1.13 -1.98 -14.90
C GLY A 112 -1.25 -3.39 -14.32
N LYS A 113 -0.67 -3.67 -13.15
CA LYS A 113 -0.87 -4.94 -12.41
C LYS A 113 -1.86 -4.83 -11.26
N GLY A 114 -2.44 -3.65 -11.05
CA GLY A 114 -3.48 -3.41 -10.07
C GLY A 114 -4.79 -4.05 -10.49
N HIS A 115 -5.43 -4.76 -9.58
CA HIS A 115 -6.73 -5.41 -9.80
C HIS A 115 -7.65 -5.16 -8.60
N ILE A 116 -8.96 -5.18 -8.85
CA ILE A 116 -9.94 -5.26 -7.77
C ILE A 116 -10.27 -6.74 -7.56
N ILE A 117 -9.94 -7.25 -6.37
CA ILE A 117 -10.14 -8.63 -5.96
C ILE A 117 -11.10 -8.58 -4.76
N GLU A 118 -12.29 -9.18 -4.89
CA GLU A 118 -13.32 -9.20 -3.85
C GLU A 118 -13.66 -7.80 -3.28
N GLY A 119 -13.71 -6.79 -4.17
CA GLY A 119 -14.00 -5.41 -3.78
C GLY A 119 -12.82 -4.68 -3.11
N LYS A 120 -11.64 -5.29 -3.02
CA LYS A 120 -10.42 -4.68 -2.49
C LYS A 120 -9.39 -4.43 -3.59
N ALA A 121 -8.63 -3.36 -3.46
CA ALA A 121 -7.46 -3.14 -4.31
C ALA A 121 -6.38 -4.18 -4.00
N GLY A 122 -5.86 -4.83 -5.03
CA GLY A 122 -4.79 -5.82 -4.95
C GLY A 122 -3.86 -5.73 -6.15
N VAL A 123 -2.79 -6.51 -6.12
CA VAL A 123 -1.78 -6.57 -7.19
C VAL A 123 -1.51 -8.02 -7.57
N MET A 124 -1.51 -8.31 -8.87
CA MET A 124 -1.18 -9.64 -9.40
C MET A 124 0.23 -9.62 -9.96
N PHE A 125 1.11 -10.44 -9.40
CA PHE A 125 2.54 -10.47 -9.75
C PHE A 125 3.10 -11.89 -9.65
N THR A 126 4.27 -12.10 -10.26
CA THR A 126 5.08 -13.28 -10.01
C THR A 126 6.24 -12.93 -9.06
N LEU A 127 6.72 -13.88 -8.25
CA LEU A 127 7.86 -13.62 -7.37
C LEU A 127 9.11 -13.17 -8.13
N TYR A 128 9.31 -13.67 -9.35
CA TYR A 128 10.43 -13.29 -10.21
C TYR A 128 10.32 -11.84 -10.71
N GLU A 129 9.10 -11.41 -11.07
CA GLU A 129 8.84 -10.02 -11.46
C GLU A 129 9.11 -9.06 -10.29
N LEU A 130 8.62 -9.38 -9.10
CA LEU A 130 8.89 -8.61 -7.89
C LEU A 130 10.39 -8.57 -7.57
N GLN A 131 11.09 -9.71 -7.65
CA GLN A 131 12.54 -9.78 -7.45
C GLN A 131 13.31 -8.88 -8.43
N LYS A 132 12.92 -8.87 -9.71
CA LYS A 132 13.52 -7.98 -10.71
C LYS A 132 13.28 -6.51 -10.37
N GLU A 133 12.07 -6.18 -9.93
CA GLU A 133 11.75 -4.80 -9.58
C GLU A 133 12.54 -4.32 -8.36
N LEU A 134 12.63 -5.16 -7.32
CA LEU A 134 13.48 -4.93 -6.15
C LEU A 134 14.95 -4.74 -6.55
N SER A 135 15.46 -5.58 -7.46
CA SER A 135 16.84 -5.47 -7.96
C SER A 135 17.08 -4.15 -8.70
N LYS A 136 16.11 -3.67 -9.50
CA LYS A 136 16.20 -2.35 -10.16
C LYS A 136 16.17 -1.19 -9.16
N MET A 137 15.49 -1.35 -8.02
CA MET A 137 15.48 -0.39 -6.92
C MET A 137 16.79 -0.42 -6.10
N GLY A 138 17.73 -1.31 -6.41
CA GLY A 138 19.01 -1.45 -5.70
C GLY A 138 19.00 -2.50 -4.58
N HIS A 139 17.94 -3.33 -4.50
CA HIS A 139 17.76 -4.31 -3.44
C HIS A 139 17.67 -5.74 -4.00
N GLY A 140 18.78 -6.47 -3.93
CA GLY A 140 18.89 -7.84 -4.47
C GLY A 140 18.42 -8.93 -3.52
N TYR A 141 17.15 -8.92 -3.10
CA TYR A 141 16.60 -9.97 -2.22
C TYR A 141 16.41 -11.30 -2.97
N ASN A 142 16.68 -12.40 -2.29
CA ASN A 142 16.41 -13.74 -2.81
C ASN A 142 14.92 -14.12 -2.65
N LEU A 143 14.49 -15.18 -3.33
CA LEU A 143 13.06 -15.55 -3.34
C LEU A 143 12.53 -15.98 -1.97
N ASN A 144 13.37 -16.52 -1.08
CA ASN A 144 12.95 -16.90 0.27
C ASN A 144 12.74 -15.66 1.14
N GLU A 145 13.64 -14.67 1.03
CA GLU A 145 13.49 -13.37 1.70
C GLU A 145 12.24 -12.63 1.25
N ILE A 146 11.94 -12.66 -0.05
CA ILE A 146 10.73 -12.03 -0.60
C ILE A 146 9.47 -12.72 -0.09
N LYS A 147 9.43 -14.06 -0.05
CA LYS A 147 8.30 -14.81 0.49
C LYS A 147 8.05 -14.50 1.97
N GLU A 148 9.11 -14.50 2.77
CA GLU A 148 9.01 -14.18 4.19
C GLU A 148 8.54 -12.72 4.37
N ALA A 149 9.09 -11.77 3.63
CA ALA A 149 8.65 -10.37 3.69
C ALA A 149 7.16 -10.19 3.36
N ILE A 150 6.64 -10.91 2.34
CA ILE A 150 5.20 -10.91 2.01
C ILE A 150 4.35 -11.45 3.17
N GLN A 151 4.86 -12.42 3.95
CA GLN A 151 4.15 -12.93 5.13
C GLN A 151 4.19 -11.96 6.32
N VAL A 152 5.14 -11.02 6.33
CA VAL A 152 5.31 -10.03 7.40
C VAL A 152 4.49 -8.75 7.15
N CYS A 153 4.29 -8.36 5.89
CA CYS A 153 3.43 -7.24 5.49
C CYS A 153 1.96 -7.42 5.93
#